data_AF-A0A2P6VFH5-F1
#
_entry.id   AF-A0A2P6VFH5-F1
#
_cell.length_a   1.000
_cell.length_b   1.000
_cell.length_c   1.000
_cell.angle_alpha   90.00
_cell.angle_beta   90.00
_cell.angle_gamma   90.00
#
_symmetry.space_group_name_H-M   'P 1'
#
loop_
_entity.id
_entity.type
_entity.pdbx_description
1 polymer ?
#
loop_
_entity_poly.entity_id
_entity_poly.type
_entity_poly.pdbx_seq_one_letter_code
_entity_poly.pdbx_strand_id
1 'polypeptide(L)'
;MDLSGLDRALTRLYMAGCLHFWEQLPGLARDVVAEGGSLEELRGCVRHLVVFAGYGPCLAATLALHKAGLLPENTPAKAGGPPGDAFELVYTNVTDRVRAKMHDADPILGEWIRMHLYGDIYSSPGLDMRRKQLLTCAFLAEAAMPDQLFGHALAALRFGNSVAALEEVARLACDLGTRPADKRRAVLDGALRTLDMAYAKFQKDMAGQLPHCPEPHIPDPTSVRVPPLPPLFNTPAAQQPAGQQADAVVDVAPRAAGGLKAATPAKAGWGTSSICRPTNLAVDVIAARMEEQRARSGLFFGLGFQEEEELAGMDDAGEQ
;
A
#
# COMPACT_ATOMS: atom_id res chain seq x y z
N MET A 1 17.00 -15.70 13.84
CA MET A 1 16.22 -14.73 14.63
C MET A 1 14.78 -14.88 14.22
N ASP A 2 13.95 -15.21 15.21
CA ASP A 2 12.51 -15.39 15.04
C ASP A 2 11.84 -14.04 14.78
N LEU A 3 10.67 -14.08 14.15
CA LEU A 3 9.83 -12.91 13.95
C LEU A 3 9.41 -12.33 15.30
N SER A 4 9.72 -11.05 15.56
CA SER A 4 9.36 -10.40 16.82
C SER A 4 7.84 -10.32 17.02
N GLY A 5 7.38 -10.22 18.27
CA GLY A 5 5.97 -10.07 18.60
C GLY A 5 5.35 -8.84 17.91
N LEU A 6 6.05 -7.72 17.94
CA LEU A 6 5.66 -6.49 17.24
C LEU A 6 5.57 -6.67 15.72
N ASP A 7 6.57 -7.29 15.08
CA ASP A 7 6.53 -7.52 13.63
C ASP A 7 5.37 -8.44 13.23
N ARG A 8 5.06 -9.44 14.07
CA ARG A 8 3.91 -10.32 13.89
C ARG A 8 2.59 -9.56 14.02
N ALA A 9 2.46 -8.69 15.03
CA ALA A 9 1.27 -7.86 15.22
C ALA A 9 1.06 -6.87 14.06
N LEU A 10 2.14 -6.19 13.62
CA LEU A 10 2.11 -5.29 12.46
C LEU A 10 1.72 -6.04 11.19
N THR A 11 2.25 -7.25 10.97
CA THR A 11 1.91 -8.07 9.80
C THR A 11 0.44 -8.47 9.80
N ARG A 12 -0.13 -8.86 10.95
CA ARG A 12 -1.57 -9.15 11.05
C ARG A 12 -2.42 -7.94 10.74
N LEU A 13 -2.10 -6.78 11.34
CA LEU A 13 -2.82 -5.54 11.08
C LEU A 13 -2.76 -5.14 9.59
N TYR A 14 -1.56 -5.21 9.00
CA TYR A 14 -1.34 -4.89 7.59
C TYR A 14 -2.14 -5.81 6.67
N MET A 15 -2.04 -7.13 6.85
CA MET A 15 -2.75 -8.11 6.03
C MET A 15 -4.26 -8.00 6.20
N ALA A 16 -4.77 -7.82 7.43
CA ALA A 16 -6.19 -7.57 7.67
C ALA A 16 -6.67 -6.30 6.94
N GLY A 17 -5.83 -5.25 6.89
CA GLY A 17 -6.11 -4.05 6.10
C GLY A 17 -6.18 -4.33 4.60
N CYS A 18 -5.21 -5.06 4.05
CA CYS A 18 -5.18 -5.46 2.64
C CYS A 18 -6.35 -6.38 2.26
N LEU A 19 -6.82 -7.22 3.18
CA LEU A 19 -7.94 -8.16 3.01
C LEU A 19 -9.30 -7.56 3.38
N HIS A 20 -9.34 -6.28 3.76
CA HIS A 20 -10.55 -5.52 4.07
C HIS A 20 -11.30 -6.00 5.34
N PHE A 21 -10.59 -6.56 6.31
CA PHE A 21 -11.15 -6.99 7.59
C PHE A 21 -11.27 -5.83 8.60
N TRP A 22 -12.03 -4.80 8.25
CA TRP A 22 -12.12 -3.52 8.97
C TRP A 22 -12.50 -3.66 10.44
N GLU A 23 -13.45 -4.56 10.75
CA GLU A 23 -13.95 -4.79 12.11
C GLU A 23 -12.89 -5.41 13.03
N GLN A 24 -11.87 -6.07 12.47
CA GLN A 24 -10.77 -6.68 13.23
C GLN A 24 -9.65 -5.67 13.53
N LEU A 25 -9.52 -4.61 12.74
CA LEU A 25 -8.41 -3.67 12.84
C LEU A 25 -8.25 -3.04 14.23
N PRO A 26 -9.33 -2.65 14.96
CA PRO A 26 -9.16 -2.10 16.30
C PRO A 26 -8.53 -3.08 17.30
N GLY A 27 -8.86 -4.38 17.21
CA GLY A 27 -8.24 -5.41 18.05
C GLY A 27 -6.76 -5.55 17.70
N LEU A 28 -6.46 -5.73 16.42
CA LEU A 28 -5.10 -5.91 15.92
C LEU A 28 -4.20 -4.70 16.19
N ALA A 29 -4.75 -3.48 16.14
CA ALA A 29 -4.01 -2.27 16.49
C ALA A 29 -3.68 -2.19 17.99
N ARG A 30 -4.56 -2.70 18.87
CA ARG A 30 -4.24 -2.82 20.30
C ARG A 30 -3.16 -3.86 20.54
N ASP A 31 -3.14 -4.94 19.77
CA ASP A 31 -2.06 -5.94 19.84
C ASP A 31 -0.72 -5.32 19.46
N VAL A 32 -0.67 -4.47 18.43
CA VAL A 32 0.54 -3.70 18.07
C VAL A 32 1.03 -2.86 19.25
N VAL A 33 0.14 -2.13 19.91
CA VAL A 33 0.49 -1.32 21.10
C VAL A 33 0.93 -2.20 22.27
N ALA A 34 0.28 -3.34 22.48
CA ALA A 34 0.63 -4.29 23.54
C ALA A 34 2.03 -4.90 23.35
N GLU A 35 2.44 -5.10 22.10
CA GLU A 35 3.79 -5.53 21.71
C GLU A 35 4.83 -4.39 21.70
N GLY A 36 4.46 -3.21 22.23
CA GLY A 36 5.35 -2.05 22.36
C GLY A 36 5.47 -1.19 21.10
N GLY A 37 4.59 -1.37 20.12
CA GLY A 37 4.56 -0.56 18.90
C GLY A 37 4.18 0.89 19.18
N SER A 38 4.92 1.80 18.59
CA SER A 38 4.66 3.24 18.65
C SER A 38 3.47 3.65 17.77
N LEU A 39 2.93 4.84 18.04
CA LEU A 39 1.88 5.43 17.19
C LEU A 39 2.39 5.72 15.76
N GLU A 40 3.68 6.01 15.62
CA GLU A 40 4.32 6.22 14.33
C GLU A 40 4.39 4.93 13.51
N GLU A 41 4.74 3.80 14.12
CA GLU A 41 4.71 2.47 13.48
C GLU A 41 3.29 2.05 13.12
N LEU A 42 2.33 2.28 14.01
CA LEU A 42 0.93 2.00 13.75
C LEU A 42 0.41 2.81 12.56
N ARG A 43 0.67 4.12 12.51
CA ARG A 43 0.30 4.94 11.36
C ARG A 43 1.05 4.52 10.10
N GLY A 44 2.36 4.30 10.21
CA GLY A 44 3.22 3.90 9.11
C GLY A 44 2.71 2.62 8.45
N CYS A 45 2.33 1.62 9.25
CA CYS A 45 1.72 0.38 8.78
C CYS A 45 0.42 0.62 8.02
N VAL A 46 -0.49 1.44 8.54
CA VAL A 46 -1.76 1.76 7.87
C VAL A 46 -1.53 2.54 6.57
N ARG A 47 -0.59 3.50 6.55
CA ARG A 47 -0.21 4.23 5.32
C ARG A 47 0.44 3.31 4.28
N HIS A 48 1.21 2.32 4.72
CA HIS A 48 1.84 1.34 3.84
C HIS A 48 0.83 0.47 3.09
N LEU A 49 -0.45 0.43 3.51
CA LEU A 49 -1.53 -0.21 2.75
C LEU A 49 -1.67 0.38 1.34
N VAL A 50 -1.33 1.65 1.13
CA VAL A 50 -1.41 2.30 -0.19
C VAL A 50 -0.59 1.56 -1.24
N VAL A 51 0.52 0.92 -0.85
CA VAL A 51 1.43 0.20 -1.76
C VAL A 51 0.72 -0.87 -2.58
N PHE A 52 -0.17 -1.65 -1.96
CA PHE A 52 -0.83 -2.78 -2.64
C PHE A 52 -2.35 -2.81 -2.53
N ALA A 53 -2.93 -2.26 -1.46
CA ALA A 53 -4.38 -2.15 -1.31
C ALA A 53 -4.92 -0.84 -1.90
N GLY A 54 -4.09 0.20 -2.01
CA GLY A 54 -4.46 1.50 -2.57
C GLY A 54 -5.16 2.44 -1.57
N TYR A 55 -5.51 3.64 -2.06
CA TYR A 55 -6.00 4.73 -1.20
C TYR A 55 -7.33 4.44 -0.50
N GLY A 56 -8.28 3.79 -1.17
CA GLY A 56 -9.60 3.48 -0.60
C GLY A 56 -9.49 2.60 0.65
N PRO A 57 -8.87 1.40 0.55
CA PRO A 57 -8.56 0.55 1.69
C PRO A 57 -7.76 1.24 2.80
N CYS A 58 -6.74 2.01 2.45
CA CYS A 58 -5.96 2.79 3.44
C CYS A 58 -6.84 3.80 4.20
N LEU A 59 -7.73 4.51 3.50
CA LEU A 59 -8.66 5.46 4.11
C LEU A 59 -9.68 4.75 4.99
N ALA A 60 -10.25 3.63 4.54
CA ALA A 60 -11.19 2.83 5.32
C ALA A 60 -10.56 2.31 6.62
N ALA A 61 -9.34 1.76 6.55
CA ALA A 61 -8.58 1.32 7.71
C ALA A 61 -8.31 2.47 8.69
N THR A 62 -7.91 3.63 8.16
CA THR A 62 -7.68 4.84 8.98
C THR A 62 -8.94 5.25 9.73
N LEU A 63 -10.09 5.32 9.05
CA LEU A 63 -11.37 5.71 9.66
C LEU A 63 -11.85 4.69 10.70
N ALA A 64 -11.65 3.38 10.46
CA ALA A 64 -11.99 2.34 11.42
C ALA A 64 -11.21 2.52 12.74
N LEU A 65 -9.90 2.79 12.65
CA LEU A 65 -9.04 3.02 13.81
C LEU A 65 -9.30 4.37 14.50
N HIS A 66 -9.64 5.41 13.73
CA HIS A 66 -10.09 6.70 14.27
C HIS A 66 -11.37 6.56 15.09
N LYS A 67 -12.38 5.86 14.55
CA LYS A 67 -13.64 5.59 15.26
C LYS A 67 -13.41 4.82 16.57
N ALA A 68 -12.37 3.98 16.62
CA ALA A 68 -11.97 3.22 17.80
C ALA A 68 -11.03 3.97 18.77
N GLY A 69 -10.63 5.21 18.44
CA GLY A 69 -9.72 6.02 19.28
C GLY A 69 -8.25 5.58 19.26
N LEU A 70 -7.81 4.79 18.28
CA LEU A 70 -6.48 4.17 18.23
C LEU A 70 -5.48 4.90 17.31
N LEU A 71 -5.92 5.95 16.61
CA LEU A 71 -5.07 6.76 15.72
C LEU A 71 -5.33 8.28 15.85
N PRO A 72 -5.40 8.86 17.07
CA PRO A 72 -5.90 10.22 17.28
C PRO A 72 -4.99 11.34 16.73
N GLU A 73 -3.67 11.12 16.64
CA GLU A 73 -2.72 12.17 16.23
C GLU A 73 -2.32 12.09 14.74
N ASN A 74 -2.18 13.25 14.11
CA ASN A 74 -1.60 13.37 12.77
C ASN A 74 -0.08 13.24 12.86
N THR A 75 0.44 12.04 12.60
CA THR A 75 1.88 11.84 12.47
C THR A 75 2.37 12.36 11.11
N PRO A 76 3.48 13.10 11.03
CA PRO A 76 4.06 13.53 9.76
C PRO A 76 4.33 12.36 8.81
N ALA A 77 4.33 12.63 7.52
CA ALA A 77 4.83 11.74 6.48
C ALA A 77 5.45 12.60 5.39
N LYS A 78 6.28 11.98 4.55
CA LYS A 78 6.75 12.65 3.35
C LYS A 78 5.58 12.81 2.38
N ALA A 79 5.37 14.03 1.90
CA ALA A 79 4.36 14.33 0.91
C ALA A 79 4.87 15.40 -0.07
N GLY A 80 5.21 14.97 -1.28
CA GLY A 80 5.66 15.83 -2.36
C GLY A 80 7.11 16.32 -2.18
N GLY A 81 7.47 17.36 -2.94
CA GLY A 81 8.87 17.81 -3.06
C GLY A 81 9.73 16.82 -3.87
N PRO A 82 11.07 16.95 -3.84
CA PRO A 82 11.97 15.98 -4.46
C PRO A 82 11.76 14.58 -3.85
N PRO A 83 11.83 13.49 -4.64
CA PRO A 83 11.61 12.13 -4.13
C PRO A 83 12.75 11.73 -3.19
N GLY A 84 12.44 10.90 -2.21
CA GLY A 84 13.49 10.19 -1.47
C GLY A 84 14.09 9.06 -2.30
N ASP A 85 15.16 8.45 -1.78
CA ASP A 85 15.99 7.46 -2.47
C ASP A 85 15.58 6.00 -2.21
N ALA A 86 14.38 5.76 -1.67
CA ALA A 86 13.97 4.41 -1.28
C ALA A 86 13.91 3.43 -2.47
N PHE A 87 13.70 3.92 -3.70
CA PHE A 87 13.76 3.10 -4.91
C PHE A 87 15.17 2.53 -5.10
N GLU A 88 16.19 3.38 -5.04
CA GLU A 88 17.60 3.04 -5.15
C GLU A 88 18.05 2.09 -4.04
N LEU A 89 17.57 2.29 -2.80
CA LEU A 89 17.87 1.38 -1.69
C LEU A 89 17.31 -0.03 -1.92
N VAL A 90 16.14 -0.13 -2.55
CA VAL A 90 15.47 -1.42 -2.80
C VAL A 90 16.07 -2.16 -4.00
N TYR A 91 16.44 -1.46 -5.06
CA TYR A 91 16.94 -2.08 -6.29
C TYR A 91 18.46 -2.08 -6.41
N THR A 92 19.18 -1.22 -5.69
CA THR A 92 20.66 -1.20 -5.61
C THR A 92 21.31 -1.23 -7.01
N ASN A 93 22.18 -2.20 -7.28
CA ASN A 93 22.90 -2.35 -8.54
C ASN A 93 22.01 -2.62 -9.77
N VAL A 94 20.74 -3.02 -9.59
CA VAL A 94 19.81 -3.24 -10.72
C VAL A 94 18.86 -2.06 -10.98
N THR A 95 19.01 -0.96 -10.23
CA THR A 95 18.15 0.24 -10.32
C THR A 95 17.93 0.70 -11.76
N ASP A 96 19.01 0.93 -12.52
CA ASP A 96 18.91 1.50 -13.87
C ASP A 96 18.20 0.54 -14.83
N ARG A 97 18.45 -0.76 -14.70
CA ARG A 97 17.76 -1.78 -15.49
C ARG A 97 16.27 -1.83 -15.17
N VAL A 98 15.89 -1.72 -13.90
CA VAL A 98 14.47 -1.68 -13.51
C VAL A 98 13.80 -0.42 -14.05
N ARG A 99 14.46 0.73 -13.95
CA ARG A 99 13.96 2.01 -14.51
C ARG A 99 13.76 1.94 -16.02
N ALA A 100 14.74 1.44 -16.77
CA ALA A 100 14.63 1.28 -18.21
C ALA A 100 13.43 0.40 -18.58
N LYS A 101 13.29 -0.76 -17.93
CA LYS A 101 12.15 -1.66 -18.17
C LYS A 101 10.80 -1.02 -17.84
N MET A 102 10.72 -0.26 -16.74
CA MET A 102 9.49 0.46 -16.39
C MET A 102 9.18 1.55 -17.41
N HIS A 103 10.19 2.30 -17.85
CA HIS A 103 10.06 3.33 -18.86
C HIS A 103 9.60 2.76 -20.21
N ASP A 104 10.17 1.64 -20.64
CA ASP A 104 9.79 0.96 -21.88
C ASP A 104 8.35 0.42 -21.83
N ALA A 105 7.88 0.01 -20.65
CA ALA A 105 6.52 -0.46 -20.45
C ALA A 105 5.50 0.69 -20.42
N ASP A 106 5.75 1.69 -19.56
CA ASP A 106 4.95 2.92 -19.46
C ASP A 106 5.76 3.97 -18.66
N PRO A 107 6.23 5.05 -19.31
CA PRO A 107 7.06 6.06 -18.65
C PRO A 107 6.33 6.85 -17.56
N ILE A 108 5.02 7.06 -17.69
CA ILE A 108 4.23 7.81 -16.71
C ILE A 108 3.99 6.96 -15.47
N LEU A 109 3.61 5.69 -15.66
CA LEU A 109 3.47 4.74 -14.57
C LEU A 109 4.81 4.54 -13.85
N GLY A 110 5.90 4.43 -14.61
CA GLY A 110 7.25 4.36 -14.06
C GLY A 110 7.57 5.55 -13.14
N GLU A 111 7.19 6.75 -13.55
CA GLU A 111 7.39 7.96 -12.77
C GLU A 111 6.49 8.01 -11.52
N TRP A 112 5.23 7.56 -11.58
CA TRP A 112 4.38 7.46 -10.39
C TRP A 112 4.95 6.50 -9.35
N ILE A 113 5.45 5.34 -9.79
CA ILE A 113 6.09 4.39 -8.90
C ILE A 113 7.36 5.00 -8.29
N ARG A 114 8.22 5.61 -9.11
CA ARG A 114 9.48 6.19 -8.64
C ARG A 114 9.25 7.37 -7.69
N MET A 115 8.41 8.33 -8.07
CA MET A 115 8.21 9.59 -7.35
C MET A 115 7.28 9.43 -6.16
N HIS A 116 6.13 8.79 -6.36
CA HIS A 116 5.11 8.74 -5.32
C HIS A 116 5.23 7.49 -4.46
N LEU A 117 5.23 6.30 -5.07
CA LEU A 117 5.29 5.06 -4.29
C LEU A 117 6.60 4.96 -3.51
N TYR A 118 7.73 5.04 -4.20
CA TYR A 118 9.01 4.96 -3.52
C TYR A 118 9.41 6.30 -2.89
N GLY A 119 9.33 7.38 -3.67
CA GLY A 119 9.80 8.69 -3.24
C GLY A 119 9.02 9.32 -2.09
N ASP A 120 7.72 9.09 -1.95
CA ASP A 120 6.92 9.60 -0.81
C ASP A 120 6.60 8.49 0.20
N ILE A 121 5.95 7.40 -0.22
CA ILE A 121 5.39 6.40 0.71
C ILE A 121 6.51 5.55 1.34
N TYR A 122 7.41 4.96 0.56
CA TYR A 122 8.52 4.19 1.13
C TYR A 122 9.56 5.07 1.81
N SER A 123 9.77 6.31 1.39
CA SER A 123 10.68 7.22 2.08
C SER A 123 10.06 7.89 3.31
N SER A 124 8.76 7.70 3.58
CA SER A 124 8.13 8.25 4.78
C SER A 124 8.61 7.57 6.07
N PRO A 125 8.74 8.31 7.19
CA PRO A 125 9.07 7.73 8.49
C PRO A 125 7.94 6.86 9.06
N GLY A 126 8.20 6.23 10.20
CA GLY A 126 7.25 5.40 10.96
C GLY A 126 7.48 3.90 10.78
N LEU A 127 7.91 3.45 9.60
CA LEU A 127 8.43 2.10 9.41
C LEU A 127 9.82 2.16 8.77
N ASP A 128 10.77 1.41 9.33
CA ASP A 128 12.07 1.20 8.71
C ASP A 128 11.93 0.39 7.41
N MET A 129 12.98 0.41 6.58
CA MET A 129 12.97 -0.35 5.32
C MET A 129 12.85 -1.85 5.54
N ARG A 130 13.38 -2.37 6.66
CA ARG A 130 13.24 -3.76 7.08
C ARG A 130 11.77 -4.17 7.19
N ARG A 131 10.95 -3.41 7.93
CA ARG A 131 9.52 -3.69 8.12
C ARG A 131 8.69 -3.43 6.89
N LYS A 132 8.98 -2.36 6.13
CA LYS A 132 8.31 -2.12 4.84
C LYS A 132 8.46 -3.32 3.91
N GLN A 133 9.66 -3.90 3.82
CA GLN A 133 9.91 -5.08 3.00
C GLN A 133 9.28 -6.35 3.58
N LEU A 134 9.30 -6.52 4.90
CA LEU A 134 8.65 -7.65 5.58
C LEU A 134 7.13 -7.67 5.29
N LEU A 135 6.44 -6.54 5.46
CA LEU A 135 5.01 -6.39 5.16
C LEU A 135 4.70 -6.61 3.68
N THR A 136 5.57 -6.09 2.80
CA THR A 136 5.47 -6.28 1.35
C THR A 136 5.56 -7.76 0.98
N CYS A 137 6.53 -8.50 1.54
CA CYS A 137 6.69 -9.93 1.30
C CYS A 137 5.47 -10.72 1.78
N ALA A 138 4.88 -10.34 2.91
CA ALA A 138 3.65 -10.97 3.42
C ALA A 138 2.50 -10.85 2.40
N PHE A 139 2.27 -9.65 1.87
CA PHE A 139 1.24 -9.44 0.85
C PHE A 139 1.54 -10.20 -0.44
N LEU A 140 2.76 -10.10 -0.97
CA LEU A 140 3.15 -10.72 -2.25
C LEU A 140 3.09 -12.25 -2.19
N ALA A 141 3.36 -12.85 -1.03
CA ALA A 141 3.19 -14.28 -0.79
C ALA A 141 1.72 -14.69 -0.92
N GLU A 142 0.79 -14.01 -0.23
CA GLU A 142 -0.65 -14.31 -0.30
C GLU A 142 -1.21 -14.01 -1.70
N ALA A 143 -0.75 -12.94 -2.35
CA ALA A 143 -1.17 -12.54 -3.69
C ALA A 143 -0.65 -13.46 -4.80
N ALA A 144 0.22 -14.43 -4.50
CA ALA A 144 0.84 -15.35 -5.46
C ALA A 144 1.61 -14.63 -6.58
N MET A 145 2.43 -13.63 -6.22
CA MET A 145 3.25 -12.82 -7.15
C MET A 145 4.75 -13.14 -7.02
N PRO A 146 5.24 -14.27 -7.56
CA PRO A 146 6.59 -14.78 -7.29
C PRO A 146 7.70 -13.84 -7.78
N ASP A 147 7.57 -13.21 -8.94
CA ASP A 147 8.61 -12.33 -9.49
C ASP A 147 8.85 -11.10 -8.61
N GLN A 148 7.76 -10.51 -8.10
CA GLN A 148 7.84 -9.40 -7.16
C GLN A 148 8.32 -9.87 -5.78
N LEU A 149 7.80 -11.00 -5.29
CA LEU A 149 8.22 -11.58 -4.02
C LEU A 149 9.72 -11.85 -4.00
N PHE A 150 10.28 -12.37 -5.09
CA PHE A 150 11.72 -12.63 -5.21
C PHE A 150 12.55 -11.35 -5.02
N GLY A 151 12.24 -10.28 -5.77
CA GLY A 151 12.97 -9.02 -5.69
C GLY A 151 12.85 -8.34 -4.32
N HIS A 152 11.64 -8.34 -3.75
CA HIS A 152 11.40 -7.77 -2.42
C HIS A 152 12.00 -8.61 -1.29
N ALA A 153 12.04 -9.95 -1.42
CA ALA A 153 12.71 -10.83 -0.47
C ALA A 153 14.23 -10.58 -0.44
N LEU A 154 14.86 -10.40 -1.60
CA LEU A 154 16.28 -10.00 -1.67
C LEU A 154 16.52 -8.68 -0.90
N ALA A 155 15.66 -7.67 -1.11
CA ALA A 155 15.75 -6.41 -0.37
C ALA A 155 15.53 -6.61 1.14
N ALA A 156 14.52 -7.40 1.52
CA ALA A 156 14.20 -7.70 2.91
C ALA A 156 15.39 -8.36 3.64
N LEU A 157 16.06 -9.32 3.00
CA LEU A 157 17.25 -9.99 3.52
C LEU A 157 18.43 -9.02 3.66
N ARG A 158 18.67 -8.15 2.67
CA ARG A 158 19.71 -7.10 2.76
C ARG A 158 19.46 -6.13 3.91
N PHE A 159 18.19 -5.81 4.20
CA PHE A 159 17.80 -4.96 5.33
C PHE A 159 17.73 -5.71 6.67
N GLY A 160 18.14 -6.98 6.74
CA GLY A 160 18.33 -7.71 7.99
C GLY A 160 17.16 -8.59 8.43
N ASN A 161 16.13 -8.80 7.59
CA ASN A 161 15.19 -9.88 7.85
C ASN A 161 15.88 -11.24 7.67
N SER A 162 15.50 -12.23 8.48
CA SER A 162 15.91 -13.61 8.27
C SER A 162 14.97 -14.29 7.27
N VAL A 163 15.46 -15.31 6.54
CA VAL A 163 14.58 -16.13 5.68
C VAL A 163 13.45 -16.77 6.50
N ALA A 164 13.75 -17.24 7.72
CA ALA A 164 12.75 -17.78 8.63
C ALA A 164 11.62 -16.78 8.94
N ALA A 165 11.95 -15.50 9.18
CA ALA A 165 10.95 -14.46 9.40
C ALA A 165 10.09 -14.22 8.14
N LEU A 166 10.70 -14.25 6.94
CA LEU A 166 9.98 -14.10 5.67
C LEU A 166 9.01 -15.26 5.41
N GLU A 167 9.44 -16.50 5.65
CA GLU A 167 8.57 -17.67 5.55
C GLU A 167 7.43 -17.60 6.56
N GLU A 168 7.70 -17.10 7.76
CA GLU A 168 6.71 -17.01 8.81
C GLU A 168 5.61 -15.99 8.49
N VAL A 169 5.97 -14.81 7.96
CA VAL A 169 4.98 -13.83 7.50
C VAL A 169 4.22 -14.32 6.27
N ALA A 170 4.86 -15.11 5.39
CA ALA A 170 4.18 -15.75 4.27
C ALA A 170 3.10 -16.73 4.74
N ARG A 171 3.41 -17.58 5.74
CA ARG A 171 2.42 -18.48 6.38
C ARG A 171 1.29 -17.68 7.01
N LEU A 172 1.62 -16.68 7.83
CA LEU A 172 0.64 -15.83 8.50
C LEU A 172 -0.31 -15.14 7.50
N ALA A 173 0.23 -14.58 6.41
CA ALA A 173 -0.54 -13.93 5.38
C ALA A 173 -1.48 -14.90 4.64
N CYS A 174 -0.97 -16.09 4.26
CA CYS A 174 -1.78 -17.13 3.63
C CYS A 174 -2.88 -17.67 4.56
N ASP A 175 -2.61 -17.78 5.86
CA ASP A 175 -3.58 -18.24 6.86
C ASP A 175 -4.71 -17.23 7.11
N LEU A 176 -4.40 -15.93 7.05
CA LEU A 176 -5.38 -14.84 7.10
C LEU A 176 -6.21 -14.74 5.81
N GLY A 177 -5.65 -15.13 4.66
CA GLY A 177 -6.34 -15.12 3.37
C GLY A 177 -7.60 -15.99 3.34
N THR A 178 -8.55 -15.63 2.48
CA THR A 178 -9.86 -16.31 2.37
C THR A 178 -9.84 -17.51 1.42
N ARG A 179 -8.67 -17.86 0.87
CA ARG A 179 -8.53 -18.95 -0.11
C ARG A 179 -8.93 -20.31 0.49
N PRO A 180 -9.57 -21.19 -0.30
CA PRO A 180 -9.78 -22.60 0.07
C PRO A 180 -8.46 -23.29 0.46
N ALA A 181 -8.53 -24.32 1.31
CA ALA A 181 -7.36 -24.94 1.91
C ALA A 181 -6.35 -25.51 0.89
N ASP A 182 -6.83 -26.12 -0.18
CA ASP A 182 -5.99 -26.65 -1.28
C ASP A 182 -5.26 -25.52 -2.02
N LYS A 183 -5.97 -24.44 -2.35
CA LYS A 183 -5.39 -23.26 -3.02
C LYS A 183 -4.42 -22.52 -2.12
N ARG A 184 -4.76 -22.37 -0.84
CA ARG A 184 -3.87 -21.76 0.16
C ARG A 184 -2.57 -22.53 0.29
N ARG A 185 -2.62 -23.87 0.35
CA ARG A 185 -1.43 -24.71 0.39
C ARG A 185 -0.55 -24.47 -0.84
N ALA A 186 -1.13 -24.52 -2.04
CA ALA A 186 -0.40 -24.32 -3.28
C ALA A 186 0.26 -22.93 -3.37
N VAL A 187 -0.45 -21.87 -2.94
CA VAL A 187 0.08 -20.50 -2.88
C VAL A 187 1.24 -20.41 -1.90
N LEU A 188 1.09 -20.95 -0.70
CA LEU A 188 2.14 -20.96 0.31
C LEU A 188 3.37 -21.74 -0.17
N ASP A 189 3.19 -22.92 -0.73
CA ASP A 189 4.29 -23.74 -1.25
C ASP A 189 5.05 -23.00 -2.38
N GLY A 190 4.32 -22.26 -3.21
CA GLY A 190 4.92 -21.37 -4.22
C GLY A 190 5.74 -20.25 -3.61
N ALA A 191 5.18 -19.55 -2.61
CA ALA A 191 5.87 -18.47 -1.91
C ALA A 191 7.14 -18.97 -1.20
N LEU A 192 7.09 -20.12 -0.52
CA LEU A 192 8.25 -20.71 0.14
C LEU A 192 9.36 -21.05 -0.85
N ARG A 193 9.03 -21.65 -2.01
CA ARG A 193 10.03 -21.89 -3.07
C ARG A 193 10.68 -20.59 -3.57
N THR A 194 9.89 -19.53 -3.76
CA THR A 194 10.42 -18.22 -4.16
C THR A 194 11.35 -17.63 -3.10
N LEU A 195 11.01 -17.77 -1.81
CA LEU A 195 11.85 -17.32 -0.70
C LEU A 195 13.15 -18.11 -0.61
N ASP A 196 13.12 -19.44 -0.84
CA ASP A 196 14.31 -20.29 -0.89
C ASP A 196 15.26 -19.84 -2.02
N MET A 197 14.71 -19.60 -3.21
CA MET A 197 15.48 -19.09 -4.36
C MET A 197 16.11 -17.72 -4.06
N ALA A 198 15.33 -16.81 -3.46
CA ALA A 198 15.82 -15.49 -3.08
C ALA A 198 16.94 -15.59 -2.03
N TYR A 199 16.79 -16.48 -1.04
CA TYR A 199 17.80 -16.71 -0.01
C TYR A 199 19.08 -17.30 -0.59
N ALA A 200 18.99 -18.29 -1.47
CA ALA A 200 20.15 -18.86 -2.16
C ALA A 200 20.91 -17.80 -2.97
N LYS A 201 20.19 -16.94 -3.72
CA LYS A 201 20.79 -15.81 -4.43
C LYS A 201 21.42 -14.79 -3.48
N PHE A 202 20.73 -14.43 -2.39
CA PHE A 202 21.27 -13.52 -1.39
C PHE A 202 22.59 -14.04 -0.79
N GLN A 203 22.66 -15.33 -0.44
CA GLN A 203 23.88 -15.94 0.08
C GLN A 203 25.04 -15.88 -0.92
N LYS A 204 24.76 -16.08 -2.21
CA LYS A 204 25.75 -15.97 -3.29
C LYS A 204 26.23 -14.53 -3.47
N ASP A 205 25.31 -13.57 -3.56
CA ASP A 205 25.61 -12.18 -3.93
C ASP A 205 26.20 -11.37 -2.76
N MET A 206 25.81 -11.68 -1.52
CA MET A 206 26.17 -10.91 -0.31
C MET A 206 27.18 -11.66 0.58
N ALA A 207 27.89 -12.66 0.04
CA ALA A 207 28.90 -13.41 0.78
C ALA A 207 29.93 -12.47 1.44
N GLY A 208 30.00 -12.50 2.77
CA GLY A 208 30.92 -11.66 3.55
C GLY A 208 30.45 -10.23 3.84
N GLN A 209 29.24 -9.85 3.41
CA GLN A 209 28.63 -8.56 3.75
C GLN A 209 27.56 -8.74 4.81
N LEU A 210 27.57 -7.89 5.84
CA LEU A 210 26.54 -7.90 6.88
C LEU A 210 25.27 -7.17 6.40
N PRO A 211 24.07 -7.70 6.69
CA PRO A 211 22.83 -6.98 6.46
C PRO A 211 22.83 -5.62 7.16
N HIS A 212 22.28 -4.61 6.50
CA HIS A 212 22.18 -3.25 7.01
C HIS A 212 20.88 -2.61 6.49
N CYS A 213 20.14 -1.94 7.37
CA CYS A 213 18.91 -1.24 7.03
C CYS A 213 19.17 0.27 7.01
N PRO A 214 19.52 0.87 5.85
CA PRO A 214 19.69 2.32 5.76
C PRO A 214 18.36 3.05 5.92
N GLU A 215 18.41 4.21 6.57
CA GLU A 215 17.32 5.17 6.54
C GLU A 215 17.26 5.85 5.16
N PRO A 216 16.07 5.99 4.54
CA PRO A 216 15.93 6.72 3.29
C PRO A 216 16.41 8.16 3.41
N HIS A 217 17.22 8.61 2.44
CA HIS A 217 17.57 10.01 2.31
C HIS A 217 16.35 10.81 1.82
N ILE A 218 16.03 11.88 2.54
CA ILE A 218 14.97 12.82 2.17
C ILE A 218 15.63 14.16 1.82
N PRO A 219 15.70 14.54 0.53
CA PRO A 219 16.44 15.73 0.10
C PRO A 219 15.90 17.04 0.68
N ASP A 220 14.58 17.12 0.88
CA ASP A 220 13.92 18.24 1.53
C ASP A 220 13.21 17.76 2.80
N PRO A 221 13.82 17.91 4.00
CA PRO A 221 13.22 17.52 5.25
C PRO A 221 11.88 18.22 5.55
N THR A 222 11.63 19.40 4.96
CA THR A 222 10.36 20.12 5.14
C THR A 222 9.19 19.45 4.41
N SER A 223 9.48 18.50 3.51
CA SER A 223 8.48 17.63 2.88
C SER A 223 7.90 16.59 3.83
N VAL A 224 8.54 16.33 4.98
CA VAL A 224 8.01 15.48 6.06
C VAL A 224 7.18 16.33 7.01
N ARG A 225 5.87 16.37 6.77
CA ARG A 225 4.96 17.23 7.55
C ARG A 225 3.54 16.69 7.54
N VAL A 226 2.71 17.24 8.41
CA VAL A 226 1.26 17.16 8.22
C VAL A 226 0.87 18.31 7.29
N PRO A 227 0.40 18.04 6.06
CA PRO A 227 0.00 19.12 5.15
C PRO A 227 -1.21 19.88 5.73
N PRO A 228 -1.27 21.21 5.59
CA PRO A 228 -2.44 21.98 6.00
C PRO A 228 -3.64 21.59 5.16
N LEU A 229 -4.84 21.70 5.72
CA LEU A 229 -6.07 21.54 4.95
C LEU A 229 -6.09 22.59 3.83
N PRO A 230 -6.31 22.19 2.55
CA PRO A 230 -6.49 23.14 1.47
C PRO A 230 -7.61 24.14 1.76
N PRO A 231 -7.58 25.35 1.16
CA PRO A 231 -8.65 26.32 1.33
C PRO A 231 -10.01 25.74 0.93
N LEU A 232 -11.06 26.14 1.64
CA LEU A 232 -12.42 25.72 1.30
C LEU A 232 -12.78 26.20 -0.11
N PHE A 233 -13.16 25.25 -0.97
CA PHE A 233 -13.64 25.58 -2.31
C PHE A 233 -14.98 26.31 -2.24
N ASN A 234 -15.88 25.85 -1.36
CA ASN A 234 -17.17 26.46 -1.11
C ASN A 234 -17.08 27.40 0.12
N THR A 235 -16.50 28.58 -0.07
CA THR A 235 -16.65 29.64 0.93
C THR A 235 -18.09 30.14 0.85
N PRO A 236 -18.90 30.12 1.94
CA PRO A 236 -20.19 30.78 1.93
C PRO A 236 -19.97 32.23 1.51
N ALA A 237 -20.70 32.72 0.51
CA ALA A 237 -20.63 34.12 0.11
C ALA A 237 -20.74 34.96 1.38
N ALA A 238 -19.75 35.84 1.60
CA ALA A 238 -19.78 36.77 2.72
C ALA A 238 -21.17 37.40 2.73
N GLN A 239 -21.91 37.26 3.84
CA GLN A 239 -23.18 37.94 4.01
C GLN A 239 -22.92 39.41 3.75
N GLN A 240 -23.38 39.91 2.59
CA GLN A 240 -23.29 41.33 2.29
C GLN A 240 -23.98 42.07 3.46
N PRO A 241 -23.36 43.11 4.03
CA PRO A 241 -24.02 43.92 5.03
C PRO A 241 -25.33 44.43 4.43
N ALA A 242 -26.44 44.27 5.17
CA ALA A 242 -27.76 44.72 4.75
C ALA A 242 -27.71 46.23 4.48
N GLY A 243 -27.67 46.61 3.20
CA GLY A 243 -27.45 47.98 2.79
C GLY A 243 -27.90 48.22 1.34
N GLN A 244 -29.13 48.74 1.23
CA GLN A 244 -29.74 49.40 0.06
C GLN A 244 -30.07 48.50 -1.14
N GLN A 245 -31.27 47.92 -1.09
CA GLN A 245 -32.05 47.61 -2.28
C GLN A 245 -32.26 48.91 -3.08
N ALA A 246 -31.66 49.00 -4.26
CA ALA A 246 -32.13 49.88 -5.31
C ALA A 246 -33.20 49.11 -6.11
N ASP A 247 -34.41 49.67 -6.15
CA ASP A 247 -35.52 49.17 -6.94
C ASP A 247 -35.15 49.15 -8.43
N ALA A 248 -34.90 47.95 -8.96
CA ALA A 248 -34.99 47.69 -10.39
C ALA A 248 -36.18 46.76 -10.60
N VAL A 249 -37.33 47.38 -10.91
CA VAL A 249 -38.53 46.70 -11.37
C VAL A 249 -38.21 46.00 -12.68
N VAL A 250 -38.24 44.67 -12.68
CA VAL A 250 -38.39 43.88 -13.90
C VAL A 250 -39.59 42.98 -13.71
N ASP A 251 -40.60 43.29 -14.51
CA ASP A 251 -41.92 42.68 -14.56
C ASP A 251 -41.82 41.24 -15.06
N VAL A 252 -42.22 40.25 -14.25
CA VAL A 252 -42.37 38.85 -14.67
C VAL A 252 -43.72 38.34 -14.16
N ALA A 253 -44.60 38.06 -15.12
CA ALA A 253 -45.95 37.53 -14.92
C ALA A 253 -45.98 36.22 -14.08
N PRO A 254 -47.10 35.92 -13.38
CA PRO A 254 -47.10 34.92 -12.33
C PRO A 254 -47.23 33.50 -12.89
N ARG A 255 -46.41 32.58 -12.38
CA ARG A 255 -46.69 31.14 -12.45
C ARG A 255 -46.60 30.50 -11.06
N ALA A 256 -47.78 30.13 -10.57
CA ALA A 256 -48.15 29.13 -9.58
C ALA A 256 -47.17 28.80 -8.44
N ALA A 257 -47.63 29.12 -7.23
CA ALA A 257 -47.09 28.68 -5.95
C ALA A 257 -47.03 27.15 -5.83
N GLY A 258 -45.83 26.63 -5.59
CA GLY A 258 -45.58 25.32 -5.00
C GLY A 258 -44.67 25.51 -3.79
N GLY A 259 -45.25 25.63 -2.60
CA GLY A 259 -44.50 25.88 -1.38
C GLY A 259 -43.63 24.67 -0.99
N LEU A 260 -42.34 24.93 -0.73
CA LEU A 260 -41.55 24.09 0.15
C LEU A 260 -41.05 24.94 1.32
N LYS A 261 -41.43 24.51 2.53
CA LYS A 261 -40.98 25.07 3.80
C LYS A 261 -39.46 24.92 3.94
N ALA A 262 -38.82 25.95 4.51
CA ALA A 262 -37.44 25.88 4.96
C ALA A 262 -37.27 24.81 6.04
N ALA A 263 -36.34 23.88 5.83
CA ALA A 263 -35.91 22.93 6.85
C ALA A 263 -34.72 23.51 7.63
N THR A 264 -34.83 23.47 8.96
CA THR A 264 -33.80 23.82 9.95
C THR A 264 -32.51 22.99 9.77
N PRO A 265 -31.33 23.52 10.14
CA PRO A 265 -30.06 22.83 9.93
C PRO A 265 -29.92 21.66 10.92
N ALA A 266 -29.91 20.44 10.40
CA ALA A 266 -29.50 19.26 11.15
C ALA A 266 -27.97 19.24 11.27
N LYS A 267 -27.46 18.87 12.46
CA LYS A 267 -26.04 18.66 12.74
C LYS A 267 -25.40 17.79 11.65
N ALA A 268 -24.40 18.33 10.97
CA ALA A 268 -23.64 17.63 9.93
C ALA A 268 -22.76 16.53 10.57
N GLY A 269 -23.35 15.35 10.79
CA GLY A 269 -22.59 14.11 10.70
C GLY A 269 -22.24 13.86 9.24
N TRP A 270 -21.09 13.24 8.97
CA TRP A 270 -20.70 12.79 7.63
C TRP A 270 -21.68 11.71 7.15
N GLY A 271 -22.83 12.15 6.63
CA GLY A 271 -23.82 11.34 5.96
C GLY A 271 -23.44 11.22 4.50
N THR A 272 -23.02 10.03 4.11
CA THR A 272 -23.03 9.59 2.72
C THR A 272 -24.47 9.72 2.22
N SER A 273 -24.75 10.69 1.35
CA SER A 273 -26.08 10.80 0.76
C SER A 273 -25.95 11.11 -0.73
N SER A 274 -26.50 10.16 -1.50
CA SER A 274 -27.07 10.35 -2.83
C SER A 274 -26.18 10.17 -4.05
N ILE A 275 -25.19 9.27 -4.00
CA ILE A 275 -24.90 8.47 -5.20
C ILE A 275 -25.77 7.22 -5.04
N CYS A 276 -26.65 6.99 -6.01
CA CYS A 276 -27.58 5.86 -6.05
C CYS A 276 -26.94 4.62 -5.42
N ARG A 277 -27.57 4.06 -4.38
CA ARG A 277 -27.26 2.69 -3.93
C ARG A 277 -27.21 1.84 -5.19
N PRO A 278 -26.05 1.31 -5.60
CA PRO A 278 -26.07 0.22 -6.54
C PRO A 278 -26.97 -0.81 -5.88
N THR A 279 -27.99 -1.30 -6.58
CA THR A 279 -28.76 -2.45 -6.10
C THR A 279 -27.76 -3.50 -5.59
N ASN A 280 -28.08 -4.27 -4.54
CA ASN A 280 -27.12 -5.24 -3.96
C ASN A 280 -26.46 -6.11 -5.06
N LEU A 281 -27.21 -6.39 -6.14
CA LEU A 281 -26.73 -7.01 -7.37
C LEU A 281 -25.48 -6.37 -8.00
N ALA A 282 -25.35 -5.04 -8.03
CA ALA A 282 -24.22 -4.32 -8.64
C ALA A 282 -22.98 -4.27 -7.74
N VAL A 283 -23.14 -4.25 -6.41
CA VAL A 283 -22.01 -4.35 -5.46
C VAL A 283 -21.48 -5.78 -5.45
N ASP A 284 -22.37 -6.77 -5.44
CA ASP A 284 -22.01 -8.18 -5.47
C ASP A 284 -21.37 -8.56 -6.82
N VAL A 285 -21.86 -8.00 -7.93
CA VAL A 285 -21.23 -8.17 -9.25
C VAL A 285 -19.86 -7.52 -9.31
N ILE A 286 -19.65 -6.32 -8.75
CA ILE A 286 -18.32 -5.68 -8.74
C ILE A 286 -17.37 -6.46 -7.83
N ALA A 287 -17.80 -6.89 -6.64
CA ALA A 287 -17.00 -7.68 -5.72
C ALA A 287 -16.61 -9.04 -6.34
N ALA A 288 -17.58 -9.75 -6.94
CA ALA A 288 -17.34 -10.98 -7.68
C ALA A 288 -16.45 -10.75 -8.91
N ARG A 289 -16.58 -9.62 -9.62
CA ARG A 289 -15.71 -9.25 -10.74
C ARG A 289 -14.29 -8.95 -10.29
N MET A 290 -14.10 -8.33 -9.11
CA MET A 290 -12.78 -8.10 -8.53
C MET A 290 -12.15 -9.40 -8.02
N GLU A 291 -12.94 -10.33 -7.49
CA GLU A 291 -12.48 -11.66 -7.10
C GLU A 291 -12.15 -12.54 -8.33
N GLU A 292 -12.95 -12.45 -9.39
CA GLU A 292 -12.70 -13.06 -10.69
C GLU A 292 -11.49 -12.43 -11.40
N GLN A 293 -11.30 -11.11 -11.29
CA GLN A 293 -10.11 -10.43 -11.77
C GLN A 293 -8.87 -10.85 -10.98
N ARG A 294 -8.93 -10.95 -9.65
CA ARG A 294 -7.83 -11.50 -8.83
C ARG A 294 -7.50 -12.95 -9.18
N ALA A 295 -8.50 -13.74 -9.57
CA ALA A 295 -8.30 -15.11 -10.04
C ALA A 295 -7.73 -15.19 -11.47
N ARG A 296 -7.95 -14.17 -12.31
CA ARG A 296 -7.46 -14.10 -13.70
C ARG A 296 -6.17 -13.29 -13.88
N SER A 297 -5.89 -12.33 -13.01
CA SER A 297 -4.71 -11.48 -13.07
C SER A 297 -3.52 -12.19 -12.44
N GLY A 298 -3.07 -13.27 -13.10
CA GLY A 298 -1.65 -13.63 -13.13
C GLY A 298 -0.82 -12.66 -14.00
N LEU A 299 -1.43 -11.58 -14.51
CA LEU A 299 -0.73 -10.46 -15.12
C LEU A 299 -0.34 -9.48 -14.02
N PHE A 300 0.91 -9.56 -13.55
CA PHE A 300 1.82 -8.41 -13.51
C PHE A 300 3.23 -8.91 -13.19
N PHE A 301 4.16 -8.61 -14.10
CA PHE A 301 5.57 -8.99 -14.14
C PHE A 301 5.84 -10.48 -14.32
N GLY A 302 5.96 -10.90 -15.58
CA GLY A 302 6.90 -11.94 -15.99
C GLY A 302 8.23 -11.25 -16.30
N LEU A 303 9.05 -11.00 -15.28
CA LEU A 303 10.45 -10.65 -15.47
C LEU A 303 11.22 -11.96 -15.58
N GLY A 304 11.06 -12.64 -16.71
CA GLY A 304 11.89 -13.79 -17.08
C GLY A 304 13.36 -13.40 -16.98
N PHE A 305 14.03 -13.91 -15.96
CA PHE A 305 15.47 -14.11 -16.00
C PHE A 305 15.67 -15.38 -16.84
N GLN A 306 15.80 -15.22 -18.15
CA GLN A 306 16.40 -16.25 -18.98
C GLN A 306 17.91 -16.22 -18.69
N GLU A 307 18.34 -17.00 -17.70
CA GLU A 307 19.70 -17.50 -17.59
C GLU A 307 19.62 -19.03 -17.62
N GLU A 308 19.35 -19.62 -18.79
CA GLU A 308 19.46 -21.09 -18.93
C GLU A 308 19.74 -21.60 -20.35
N GLU A 309 20.31 -20.79 -21.26
CA GLU A 309 20.63 -21.26 -22.63
C GLU A 309 22.08 -21.01 -23.10
N GLU A 310 23.04 -20.88 -22.18
CA GLU A 310 24.47 -20.74 -22.55
C GLU A 310 25.43 -21.75 -21.88
N LEU A 311 24.90 -22.86 -21.35
CA LEU A 311 25.71 -23.94 -20.77
C LEU A 311 25.52 -25.32 -21.44
N ALA A 312 24.84 -25.38 -22.59
CA ALA A 312 24.66 -26.62 -23.37
C ALA A 312 25.40 -26.63 -24.72
N GLY A 313 26.29 -25.67 -24.98
CA GLY A 313 26.96 -25.49 -26.28
C GLY A 313 28.47 -25.72 -26.32
N MET A 314 29.09 -26.23 -25.25
CA MET A 314 30.55 -26.39 -25.15
C MET A 314 31.01 -27.81 -24.75
N ASP A 315 30.31 -28.84 -25.23
CA ASP A 315 30.72 -30.25 -25.06
C ASP A 315 30.62 -31.08 -26.37
N ASP A 316 30.90 -30.47 -27.54
CA ASP A 316 31.07 -31.25 -28.77
C ASP A 316 32.06 -30.64 -29.78
N ALA A 317 33.30 -30.41 -29.33
CA ALA A 317 34.42 -30.12 -30.23
C ALA A 317 35.67 -30.85 -29.74
N GLY A 318 35.70 -32.18 -29.94
CA GLY A 318 36.86 -32.97 -29.56
C GLY A 318 36.76 -34.47 -29.82
N GLU A 319 36.36 -34.91 -31.02
CA GLU A 319 36.78 -36.22 -31.57
C GLU A 319 36.49 -36.32 -33.08
N GLN A 320 37.43 -35.84 -33.90
CA GLN A 320 37.95 -36.46 -35.14
C GLN A 320 38.92 -35.52 -35.87
#